data_AF-A0A7R9DHA7-F1
#
_entry.id   AF-A0A7R9DHA7-F1
#
_cell.length_a   1.000
_cell.length_b   1.000
_cell.length_c   1.000
_cell.angle_alpha   90.00
_cell.angle_beta   90.00
_cell.angle_gamma   90.00
#
_symmetry.space_group_name_H-M   'P 1'
#
loop_
_entity.id
_entity.type
_entity.pdbx_description
1 polymer ?
#
loop_
_entity_poly.entity_id
_entity_poly.type
_entity_poly.pdbx_seq_one_letter_code
_entity_poly.pdbx_strand_id
1 'polypeptide(L)'
;MSGYRKIVGKIQGLTNMKSLAGICELLTKQEEDTHRLYNDVSDTRSTVLHLREQVRESYREMKLETEKLQLRLDHRRKIGQDLTNELEARTSELREVHERYQRNQGILNKLMSWMEEMCVLLRCDKAPLLALLGEHSSVSLLNWGMYMRLIERRTLDIINILYCREGHPPSISGIKRSPPPVIVPPRKARLEAVPLCEAAPTQPCSLCSEEYMLKDEAVAPLSSKQLTTRILQLREDDTSKKRLLHNLCDCSHPESRKLFRDILLSQ
;
A
#
# COMPACT_ATOMS: atom_id res chain seq x y z
N MET A 1 67.56 77.11 -31.29
CA MET A 1 68.91 76.55 -31.56
C MET A 1 69.90 76.65 -30.40
N SER A 2 69.91 77.72 -29.57
CA SER A 2 70.89 77.87 -28.46
C SER A 2 70.68 76.89 -27.28
N GLY A 3 69.42 76.56 -26.94
CA GLY A 3 69.10 75.65 -25.83
C GLY A 3 69.54 74.20 -26.06
N TYR A 4 69.41 73.69 -27.28
CA TYR A 4 69.77 72.31 -27.64
C TYR A 4 71.26 72.02 -27.46
N ARG A 5 72.14 72.96 -27.85
CA ARG A 5 73.59 72.83 -27.65
C ARG A 5 73.99 72.80 -26.17
N LYS A 6 73.29 73.54 -25.30
CA LYS A 6 73.53 73.49 -23.84
C LYS A 6 73.13 72.15 -23.23
N ILE A 7 72.06 71.54 -23.74
CA ILE A 7 71.59 70.22 -23.29
C ILE A 7 72.57 69.13 -23.74
N VAL A 8 72.99 69.14 -25.00
CA VAL A 8 73.99 68.20 -25.53
C VAL A 8 75.33 68.31 -24.80
N GLY A 9 75.79 69.54 -24.50
CA GLY A 9 77.02 69.75 -23.74
C GLY A 9 76.95 69.22 -22.29
N LYS A 10 75.78 69.29 -21.64
CA LYS A 10 75.56 68.66 -20.32
C LYS A 10 75.59 67.13 -20.38
N ILE A 11 75.00 66.54 -21.42
CA ILE A 11 74.96 65.08 -21.58
C ILE A 11 76.36 64.53 -21.87
N GLN A 12 77.15 65.22 -22.71
CA GLN A 12 78.55 64.89 -22.98
C GLN A 12 79.43 64.95 -21.72
N GLY A 13 79.20 65.95 -20.85
CA GLY A 13 79.91 66.08 -19.58
C GLY A 13 79.57 64.97 -18.57
N LEU A 14 78.38 64.39 -18.63
CA LEU A 14 77.93 63.33 -17.73
C LEU A 14 78.30 61.92 -18.21
N THR A 15 78.33 61.70 -19.53
CA THR A 15 78.62 60.39 -20.14
C THR A 15 80.09 60.18 -20.48
N ASN A 16 80.93 61.21 -20.38
CA ASN A 16 82.36 61.19 -20.73
C ASN A 16 82.65 60.77 -22.19
N MET A 17 81.62 60.71 -23.04
CA MET A 17 81.72 60.30 -24.44
C MET A 17 81.79 61.53 -25.36
N LYS A 18 82.79 61.57 -26.25
CA LYS A 18 83.01 62.68 -27.20
C LYS A 18 82.24 62.54 -28.51
N SER A 19 81.74 61.34 -28.83
CA SER A 19 81.00 61.04 -30.05
C SER A 19 79.49 61.20 -29.83
N LEU A 20 78.86 62.08 -30.61
CA LEU A 20 77.41 62.28 -30.59
C LEU A 20 76.66 61.00 -30.98
N ALA A 21 77.22 60.19 -31.89
CA ALA A 21 76.63 58.92 -32.33
C ALA A 21 76.55 57.88 -31.21
N GLY A 22 77.59 57.78 -30.38
CA GLY A 22 77.60 56.84 -29.25
C GLY A 22 76.62 57.23 -28.13
N ILE A 23 76.40 58.53 -27.91
CA ILE A 23 75.36 59.02 -26.99
C ILE A 23 73.96 58.68 -27.53
N CYS A 24 73.74 58.85 -28.84
CA CYS A 24 72.48 58.47 -29.48
C CYS A 24 72.22 56.96 -29.36
N GLU A 25 73.18 56.09 -29.69
CA GLU A 25 73.02 54.63 -29.55
C GLU A 25 72.71 54.21 -28.11
N LEU A 26 73.38 54.81 -27.12
CA LEU A 26 73.18 54.47 -25.72
C LEU A 26 71.82 54.96 -25.21
N LEU A 27 71.36 56.12 -25.66
CA LEU A 27 70.01 56.61 -25.38
C LEU A 27 68.95 55.75 -26.07
N THR A 28 69.15 55.35 -27.33
CA THR A 28 68.22 54.45 -28.04
C THR A 28 68.12 53.11 -27.32
N LYS A 29 69.25 52.52 -26.90
CA LYS A 29 69.26 51.28 -26.12
C LYS A 29 68.55 51.46 -24.78
N GLN A 30 68.81 52.58 -24.07
CA GLN A 30 68.12 52.88 -22.82
C GLN A 30 66.62 53.08 -23.03
N GLU A 31 66.20 53.74 -24.10
CA GLU A 31 64.79 53.91 -24.48
C GLU A 31 64.13 52.57 -24.80
N GLU A 32 64.80 51.69 -25.54
CA GLU A 32 64.33 50.33 -25.82
C GLU A 32 64.16 49.52 -24.54
N ASP A 33 65.13 49.54 -23.63
CA ASP A 33 65.07 48.84 -22.34
C ASP A 33 63.95 49.40 -21.45
N THR A 34 63.80 50.73 -21.42
CA THR A 34 62.73 51.39 -20.65
C THR A 34 61.35 51.06 -21.23
N HIS A 35 61.23 50.99 -22.56
CA HIS A 35 60.00 50.62 -23.24
C HIS A 35 59.62 49.14 -22.98
N ARG A 36 60.60 48.23 -22.96
CA ARG A 36 60.39 46.83 -22.56
C ARG A 36 59.89 46.72 -21.13
N LEU A 37 60.57 47.37 -20.19
CA LEU A 37 60.16 47.43 -18.78
C LEU A 37 58.75 47.98 -18.60
N TYR A 38 58.39 49.01 -19.35
CA TYR A 38 57.03 49.58 -19.32
C TYR A 38 55.98 48.56 -19.78
N ASN A 39 56.26 47.84 -20.87
CA ASN A 39 55.36 46.81 -21.38
C ASN A 39 55.19 45.67 -20.38
N ASP A 40 56.28 45.19 -19.79
CA ASP A 40 56.24 44.13 -18.78
C ASP A 40 55.40 44.58 -17.56
N VAL A 41 55.61 45.80 -17.06
CA VAL A 41 54.83 46.35 -15.94
C VAL A 41 53.36 46.52 -16.32
N SER A 42 53.06 46.93 -17.55
CA SER A 42 51.70 47.05 -18.06
C SER A 42 50.99 45.70 -18.12
N ASP A 43 51.65 44.68 -18.67
CA ASP A 43 51.11 43.33 -18.79
C ASP A 43 50.91 42.69 -17.41
N THR A 44 51.88 42.86 -16.51
CA THR A 44 51.76 42.40 -15.12
C THR A 44 50.62 43.11 -14.40
N ARG A 45 50.43 44.41 -14.63
CA ARG A 45 49.29 45.14 -14.07
C ARG A 45 47.96 44.63 -14.62
N SER A 46 47.88 44.37 -15.92
CA SER A 46 46.68 43.84 -16.57
C SER A 46 46.30 42.47 -15.99
N THR A 47 47.28 41.58 -15.85
CA THR A 47 47.08 40.25 -15.26
C THR A 47 46.66 40.32 -13.78
N VAL A 48 47.28 41.21 -12.98
CA VAL A 48 46.87 41.42 -11.58
C VAL A 48 45.42 41.93 -11.47
N LEU A 49 45.02 42.86 -12.35
CA LEU A 49 43.63 43.33 -12.37
C LEU A 49 42.66 42.22 -12.76
N HIS A 50 43.01 41.40 -13.76
CA HIS A 50 42.21 40.26 -14.18
C HIS A 50 42.04 39.24 -13.05
N LEU A 51 43.14 38.84 -12.41
CA LEU A 51 43.12 37.90 -11.29
C LEU A 51 42.32 38.44 -10.10
N ARG A 52 42.43 39.75 -9.81
CA ARG A 52 41.64 40.38 -8.74
C ARG A 52 40.15 40.29 -9.00
N GLU A 53 39.72 40.48 -10.25
CA GLU A 53 38.31 40.36 -10.60
C GLU A 53 37.85 38.90 -10.52
N GLN A 54 38.66 37.95 -10.98
CA GLN A 54 38.36 36.51 -10.84
C GLN A 54 38.22 36.09 -9.37
N VAL A 55 39.13 36.52 -8.50
CA VAL A 55 39.06 36.24 -7.06
C VAL A 55 37.80 36.85 -6.45
N ARG A 56 37.45 38.08 -6.87
CA ARG A 56 36.25 38.75 -6.39
C ARG A 56 34.99 37.98 -6.79
N GLU A 57 34.94 37.52 -8.03
CA GLU A 57 33.78 36.76 -8.53
C GLU A 57 33.68 35.40 -7.84
N SER A 58 34.79 34.67 -7.73
CA SER A 58 34.83 33.41 -6.98
C SER A 58 34.38 33.59 -5.53
N TYR A 59 34.75 34.68 -4.87
CA TYR A 59 34.30 34.98 -3.51
C TYR A 59 32.79 35.25 -3.43
N ARG A 60 32.21 35.91 -4.43
CA ARG A 60 30.75 36.11 -4.53
C ARG A 60 30.03 34.78 -4.72
N GLU A 61 30.51 33.95 -5.64
CA GLU A 61 29.94 32.63 -5.91
C GLU A 61 29.99 31.74 -4.66
N MET A 62 31.14 31.69 -3.99
CA MET A 62 31.31 30.95 -2.75
C MET A 62 30.33 31.43 -1.68
N LYS A 63 30.19 32.75 -1.49
CA LYS A 63 29.24 33.29 -0.51
C LYS A 63 27.80 32.88 -0.83
N LEU A 64 27.39 33.00 -2.10
CA LEU A 64 26.06 32.61 -2.54
C LEU A 64 25.79 31.11 -2.30
N GLU A 65 26.76 30.25 -2.60
CA GLU A 65 26.63 28.81 -2.36
C GLU A 65 26.57 28.48 -0.86
N THR A 66 27.33 29.18 -0.02
CA THR A 66 27.24 28.99 1.45
C THR A 66 25.86 29.36 2.00
N GLU A 67 25.26 30.47 1.52
CA GLU A 67 23.91 30.88 1.92
C GLU A 67 22.85 29.85 1.46
N LYS A 68 22.95 29.37 0.22
CA LYS A 68 22.07 28.29 -0.28
C LYS A 68 22.21 27.02 0.54
N LEU A 69 23.43 26.65 0.93
CA LEU A 69 23.69 25.46 1.73
C LEU A 69 23.05 25.58 3.11
N GLN A 70 23.20 26.73 3.77
CA GLN A 70 22.57 27.01 5.07
C GLN A 70 21.04 26.89 4.99
N LEU A 71 20.41 27.51 3.98
CA LEU A 71 18.96 27.40 3.78
C LEU A 71 18.51 25.95 3.57
N ARG A 72 19.27 25.15 2.81
CA ARG A 72 18.99 23.73 2.61
C ARG A 72 19.13 22.93 3.91
N LEU A 73 20.14 23.22 4.73
CA LEU A 73 20.34 22.56 6.02
C LEU A 73 19.21 22.88 7.00
N ASP A 74 18.80 24.14 7.09
CA ASP A 74 17.69 24.56 7.95
C ASP A 74 16.37 23.94 7.50
N HIS A 75 16.13 23.90 6.19
CA HIS A 75 14.94 23.25 5.64
C HIS A 75 14.92 21.75 5.93
N ARG A 76 16.05 21.06 5.74
CA ARG A 76 16.18 19.63 6.08
C ARG A 76 16.00 19.38 7.57
N ARG A 77 16.51 20.27 8.43
CA ARG A 77 16.33 20.16 9.88
C ARG A 77 14.86 20.29 10.28
N LYS A 78 14.14 21.25 9.69
CA LYS A 78 12.69 21.42 9.92
C LYS A 78 11.91 20.19 9.46
N ILE A 79 12.15 19.72 8.24
CA ILE A 79 11.51 18.49 7.74
C ILE A 79 11.82 17.30 8.65
N GLY A 80 13.08 17.16 9.10
CA GLY A 80 13.49 16.10 10.02
C GLY A 80 12.71 16.15 11.33
N GLN A 81 12.54 17.35 11.90
CA GLN A 81 11.76 17.57 13.12
C GLN A 81 10.27 17.27 12.93
N ASP A 82 9.69 17.72 11.82
CA ASP A 82 8.29 17.48 11.49
C ASP A 82 8.02 15.98 11.32
N LEU A 83 8.89 15.28 10.60
CA LEU A 83 8.80 13.83 10.42
C LEU A 83 8.96 13.07 11.74
N THR A 84 9.88 13.48 12.62
CA THR A 84 10.00 12.85 13.95
C THR A 84 8.75 13.05 14.79
N ASN A 85 8.18 14.26 14.79
CA ASN A 85 6.95 14.55 15.53
C ASN A 85 5.77 13.75 14.99
N GLU A 86 5.65 13.65 13.66
CA GLU A 86 4.60 12.85 13.03
C GLU A 86 4.77 11.36 13.36
N LEU A 87 6.00 10.85 13.32
CA LEU A 87 6.28 9.46 13.69
C LEU A 87 5.94 9.18 15.16
N GLU A 88 6.27 10.08 16.08
CA GLU A 88 5.90 9.97 17.49
C GLU A 88 4.37 9.99 17.68
N ALA A 89 3.66 10.90 17.01
CA ALA A 89 2.21 10.96 17.06
C ALA A 89 1.57 9.66 16.55
N ARG A 90 2.00 9.18 15.37
CA ARG A 90 1.48 7.95 14.76
C ARG A 90 1.80 6.70 15.57
N THR A 91 2.99 6.62 16.16
CA THR A 91 3.34 5.49 17.03
C THR A 91 2.55 5.49 18.33
N SER A 92 2.22 6.66 18.88
CA SER A 92 1.32 6.79 20.02
C SER A 92 -0.10 6.34 19.66
N GLU A 93 -0.65 6.84 18.55
CA GLU A 93 -1.97 6.43 18.05
C GLU A 93 -2.05 4.91 17.82
N LEU A 94 -1.03 4.34 17.18
CA LEU A 94 -0.96 2.91 16.92
C LEU A 94 -0.94 2.11 18.22
N ARG A 95 -0.20 2.57 19.24
CA ARG A 95 -0.15 1.93 20.56
C ARG A 95 -1.52 1.91 21.21
N GLU A 96 -2.24 3.03 21.22
CA GLU A 96 -3.59 3.12 21.79
C GLU A 96 -4.59 2.22 21.05
N VAL A 97 -4.50 2.16 19.72
CA VAL A 97 -5.34 1.26 18.92
C VAL A 97 -4.99 -0.19 19.20
N HIS A 98 -3.71 -0.52 19.32
CA HIS A 98 -3.26 -1.87 19.62
C HIS A 98 -3.69 -2.33 21.02
N GLU A 99 -3.59 -1.49 22.03
CA GLU A 99 -4.08 -1.78 23.38
C GLU A 99 -5.60 -1.98 23.40
N ARG A 100 -6.36 -1.18 22.64
CA ARG A 100 -7.81 -1.39 22.48
C ARG A 100 -8.10 -2.73 21.79
N TYR A 101 -7.36 -3.06 20.73
CA TYR A 101 -7.49 -4.32 20.03
C TYR A 101 -7.21 -5.51 20.96
N GLN A 102 -6.11 -5.50 21.70
CA GLN A 102 -5.75 -6.56 22.66
C GLN A 102 -6.82 -6.72 23.76
N ARG A 103 -7.33 -5.60 24.31
CA ARG A 103 -8.43 -5.64 25.28
C ARG A 103 -9.68 -6.29 24.69
N ASN A 104 -10.09 -5.87 23.50
CA ASN A 104 -11.27 -6.41 22.82
C ASN A 104 -11.10 -7.90 22.48
N GLN A 105 -9.92 -8.30 22.03
CA GLN A 105 -9.59 -9.69 21.77
C GLN A 105 -9.65 -10.54 23.05
N GLY A 106 -9.16 -10.01 24.17
CA GLY A 106 -9.30 -10.64 25.48
C GLY A 106 -10.76 -10.80 25.92
N ILE A 107 -11.61 -9.79 25.68
CA ILE A 107 -13.05 -9.88 25.96
C ILE A 107 -13.70 -10.94 25.07
N LEU A 108 -13.41 -10.93 23.77
CA LEU A 108 -13.94 -11.92 22.84
C LEU A 108 -13.56 -13.33 23.28
N ASN A 109 -12.29 -13.60 23.56
CA ASN A 109 -11.86 -14.93 24.01
C ASN A 109 -12.58 -15.38 25.29
N LYS A 110 -12.82 -14.47 26.24
CA LYS A 110 -13.60 -14.77 27.45
C LYS A 110 -15.05 -15.12 27.13
N LEU A 111 -15.70 -14.35 26.25
CA LEU A 111 -17.08 -14.64 25.81
C LEU A 111 -17.17 -16.02 25.13
N MET A 112 -16.20 -16.35 24.29
CA MET A 112 -16.16 -17.65 23.62
C MET A 112 -15.97 -18.80 24.60
N SER A 113 -15.09 -18.65 25.60
CA SER A 113 -14.94 -19.61 26.71
C SER A 113 -16.23 -19.78 27.50
N TRP A 114 -16.91 -18.68 27.85
CA TRP A 114 -18.18 -18.74 28.58
C TRP A 114 -19.28 -19.44 27.78
N MET A 115 -19.30 -19.27 26.46
CA MET A 115 -20.23 -19.99 25.61
C MET A 115 -19.95 -21.50 25.60
N GLU A 116 -18.68 -21.90 25.60
CA GLU A 116 -18.29 -23.30 25.73
C GLU A 116 -18.73 -23.88 27.07
N GLU A 117 -18.47 -23.16 28.16
CA GLU A 117 -18.90 -23.52 29.51
C GLU A 117 -20.42 -23.65 29.61
N MET A 118 -21.19 -22.71 29.04
CA MET A 118 -22.65 -22.78 29.02
C MET A 118 -23.16 -24.00 28.25
N CYS A 119 -22.54 -24.34 27.11
CA CYS A 119 -22.88 -25.55 26.37
C CYS A 119 -22.65 -26.82 27.20
N VAL A 120 -21.60 -26.84 28.03
CA VAL A 120 -21.31 -27.96 28.93
C VAL A 120 -22.32 -28.01 30.07
N LEU A 121 -22.60 -26.88 30.73
CA LEU A 121 -23.55 -26.78 31.84
C LEU A 121 -24.97 -27.22 31.44
N LEU A 122 -25.45 -26.77 30.27
CA LEU A 122 -26.78 -27.10 29.76
C LEU A 122 -26.86 -28.48 29.09
N ARG A 123 -25.73 -29.19 28.98
CA ARG A 123 -25.59 -30.47 28.29
C ARG A 123 -26.14 -30.42 26.86
N CYS A 124 -25.72 -29.40 26.11
CA CYS A 124 -26.13 -29.20 24.72
C CYS A 124 -25.61 -30.35 23.82
N ASP A 125 -26.45 -30.85 22.89
CA ASP A 125 -26.04 -31.85 21.90
C ASP A 125 -25.24 -31.19 20.78
N LYS A 126 -23.91 -31.34 20.82
CA LYS A 126 -22.98 -30.75 19.83
C LYS A 126 -22.82 -31.61 18.57
N ALA A 127 -23.31 -32.86 18.55
CA ALA A 127 -23.15 -33.77 17.42
C ALA A 127 -23.57 -33.18 16.05
N PRO A 128 -24.73 -32.48 15.90
CA PRO A 128 -25.10 -31.88 14.63
C PRO A 128 -24.19 -30.71 14.22
N LEU A 129 -23.61 -30.00 15.18
CA LEU A 129 -22.66 -28.92 14.90
C LEU A 129 -21.30 -29.47 14.46
N LEU A 130 -20.82 -30.54 15.12
CA LEU A 130 -19.56 -31.21 14.77
C LEU A 130 -19.61 -31.84 13.38
N ALA A 131 -20.76 -32.39 12.98
CA ALA A 131 -20.95 -32.92 11.63
C ALA A 131 -20.83 -31.84 10.52
N LEU A 132 -21.12 -30.58 10.84
CA LEU A 132 -21.04 -29.45 9.91
C LEU A 132 -19.69 -28.73 9.95
N LEU A 133 -19.04 -28.69 11.12
CA LEU A 133 -17.82 -27.91 11.35
C LEU A 133 -16.54 -28.76 11.28
N GLY A 134 -16.65 -30.09 11.23
CA GLY A 134 -15.51 -31.00 11.18
C GLY A 134 -14.59 -30.83 12.41
N GLU A 135 -13.31 -30.54 12.15
CA GLU A 135 -12.27 -30.35 13.18
C GLU A 135 -12.43 -29.06 14.01
N HIS A 136 -13.26 -28.11 13.57
CA HIS A 136 -13.51 -26.86 14.30
C HIS A 136 -14.54 -27.04 15.43
N SER A 137 -14.22 -27.91 16.37
CA SER A 137 -15.09 -28.27 17.50
C SER A 137 -15.18 -27.21 18.61
N SER A 138 -14.28 -26.23 18.61
CA SER A 138 -14.28 -25.12 19.57
C SER A 138 -15.13 -23.96 19.08
N VAL A 139 -15.58 -23.13 20.02
CA VAL A 139 -16.36 -21.92 19.72
C VAL A 139 -15.38 -20.88 19.14
N SER A 140 -15.68 -20.40 17.94
CA SER A 140 -14.92 -19.43 17.15
C SER A 140 -15.82 -18.32 16.59
N LEU A 141 -15.21 -17.20 16.19
CA LEU A 141 -15.94 -16.05 15.62
C LEU A 141 -16.76 -16.39 14.36
N LEU A 142 -16.50 -17.54 13.74
CA LEU A 142 -17.23 -18.01 12.57
C LEU A 142 -18.46 -18.85 12.96
N ASN A 143 -18.40 -19.56 14.09
CA ASN A 143 -19.43 -20.52 14.49
C ASN A 143 -20.22 -20.12 15.76
N TRP A 144 -19.86 -19.03 16.45
CA TRP A 144 -20.50 -18.57 17.70
C TRP A 144 -22.03 -18.48 17.57
N GLY A 145 -22.54 -18.00 16.43
CA GLY A 145 -23.98 -17.88 16.20
C GLY A 145 -24.72 -19.22 16.22
N MET A 146 -24.06 -20.29 15.77
CA MET A 146 -24.62 -21.65 15.83
C MET A 146 -24.65 -22.17 17.27
N TYR A 147 -23.59 -21.92 18.04
CA TYR A 147 -23.53 -22.26 19.46
C TYR A 147 -24.56 -21.49 20.29
N MET A 148 -24.79 -20.20 20.02
CA MET A 148 -25.84 -19.42 20.70
C MET A 148 -27.24 -20.00 20.45
N ARG A 149 -27.56 -20.36 19.20
CA ARG A 149 -28.84 -21.00 18.88
C ARG A 149 -29.02 -22.35 19.57
N LEU A 150 -27.93 -23.11 19.71
CA LEU A 150 -27.94 -24.38 20.42
C LEU A 150 -28.23 -24.18 21.92
N ILE A 151 -27.57 -23.20 22.53
CA ILE A 151 -27.82 -22.79 23.93
C ILE A 151 -29.27 -22.35 24.11
N GLU A 152 -29.76 -21.44 23.26
CA GLU A 152 -31.13 -20.92 23.29
C GLU A 152 -32.18 -22.02 23.19
N ARG A 153 -32.04 -22.93 22.22
CA ARG A 153 -32.95 -24.06 22.07
C ARG A 153 -32.95 -24.92 23.32
N ARG A 154 -31.77 -25.18 23.90
CA ARG A 154 -31.64 -26.03 25.08
C ARG A 154 -32.23 -25.38 26.33
N THR A 155 -32.05 -24.07 26.53
CA THR A 155 -32.70 -23.34 27.63
C THR A 155 -34.22 -23.33 27.48
N LEU A 156 -34.75 -23.10 26.27
CA LEU A 156 -36.19 -23.18 26.03
C LEU A 156 -36.75 -24.58 26.33
N ASP A 157 -36.07 -25.65 25.92
CA ASP A 157 -36.47 -27.01 26.25
C ASP A 157 -36.52 -27.24 27.77
N ILE A 158 -35.52 -26.77 28.51
CA ILE A 158 -35.48 -26.89 29.98
C ILE A 158 -36.64 -26.11 30.62
N ILE A 159 -36.89 -24.87 30.18
CA ILE A 159 -38.00 -24.05 30.68
C ILE A 159 -39.34 -24.75 30.42
N ASN A 160 -39.55 -25.29 29.22
CA ASN A 160 -40.77 -26.02 28.88
C ASN A 160 -40.97 -27.28 29.76
N ILE A 161 -39.88 -28.02 30.05
CA ILE A 161 -39.94 -29.17 30.95
C ILE A 161 -40.33 -28.75 32.36
N LEU A 162 -39.75 -27.66 32.89
CA LEU A 162 -40.07 -27.13 34.22
C LEU A 162 -41.52 -26.64 34.28
N TYR A 163 -41.97 -25.88 33.28
CA TYR A 163 -43.33 -25.38 33.17
C TYR A 163 -44.38 -26.51 33.20
N CYS A 164 -44.15 -27.58 32.43
CA CYS A 164 -45.01 -28.76 32.44
C CYS A 164 -44.96 -29.52 33.79
N ARG A 165 -43.80 -29.54 34.46
CA ARG A 165 -43.60 -30.24 35.73
C ARG A 165 -44.26 -29.52 36.91
N GLU A 166 -44.34 -28.21 36.88
CA GLU A 166 -44.99 -27.37 37.91
C GLU A 166 -46.52 -27.40 37.82
N GLY A 167 -47.09 -28.17 36.90
CA GLY A 167 -48.53 -28.44 36.85
C GLY A 167 -49.35 -27.31 36.23
N HIS A 168 -48.75 -26.53 35.33
CA HIS A 168 -49.49 -25.67 34.40
C HIS A 168 -49.84 -26.48 33.14
N PRO A 169 -51.00 -27.17 33.07
CA PRO A 169 -51.50 -27.62 31.78
C PRO A 169 -51.72 -26.38 30.90
N PRO A 170 -51.51 -26.43 29.57
CA PRO A 170 -52.01 -25.41 28.68
C PRO A 170 -53.54 -25.40 28.79
N SER A 171 -54.06 -24.57 29.68
CA SER A 171 -55.48 -24.32 29.87
C SER A 171 -55.97 -23.44 28.72
N ILE A 172 -56.15 -24.05 27.55
CA ILE A 172 -57.15 -23.57 26.61
C ILE A 172 -58.45 -24.24 27.04
N SER A 173 -59.33 -23.45 27.63
CA SER A 173 -60.63 -23.84 28.14
C SER A 173 -61.46 -24.59 27.07
N GLY A 174 -61.85 -25.83 27.38
CA GLY A 174 -63.03 -26.45 26.75
C GLY A 174 -62.86 -27.79 26.03
N ILE A 175 -61.68 -28.41 25.99
CA ILE A 175 -61.51 -29.69 25.25
C ILE A 175 -61.14 -30.85 26.19
N LYS A 176 -61.88 -31.95 26.03
CA LYS A 176 -61.83 -33.19 26.82
C LYS A 176 -60.40 -33.69 27.03
N ARG A 177 -60.14 -34.23 28.23
CA ARG A 177 -58.87 -34.82 28.70
C ARG A 177 -58.24 -35.72 27.63
N SER A 178 -57.25 -35.19 26.91
CA SER A 178 -56.30 -36.00 26.16
C SER A 178 -55.30 -36.65 27.14
N PRO A 179 -54.71 -37.81 26.79
CA PRO A 179 -53.66 -38.42 27.60
C PRO A 179 -52.50 -37.43 27.83
N PRO A 180 -51.75 -37.58 28.93
CA PRO A 180 -50.66 -36.67 29.29
C PRO A 180 -49.74 -36.45 28.07
N PRO A 181 -49.27 -35.21 27.83
CA PRO A 181 -48.42 -34.92 26.69
C PRO A 181 -47.21 -35.83 26.75
N VAL A 182 -47.14 -36.78 25.82
CA VAL A 182 -45.95 -37.60 25.62
C VAL A 182 -44.89 -36.63 25.14
N ILE A 183 -43.89 -36.37 25.97
CA ILE A 183 -42.67 -35.69 25.55
C ILE A 183 -42.01 -36.66 24.57
N VAL A 184 -42.36 -36.53 23.29
CA VAL A 184 -41.64 -37.21 22.22
C VAL A 184 -40.26 -36.56 22.23
N PRO A 185 -39.17 -37.29 22.55
CA PRO A 185 -37.84 -36.72 22.46
C PRO A 185 -37.71 -36.14 21.04
N PRO A 186 -37.20 -34.90 20.88
CA PRO A 186 -37.12 -34.29 19.57
C PRO A 186 -36.43 -35.30 18.65
N ARG A 187 -37.13 -35.75 17.60
CA ARG A 187 -36.52 -36.59 16.57
C ARG A 187 -35.27 -35.83 16.15
N LYS A 188 -34.10 -36.40 16.40
CA LYS A 188 -32.83 -35.82 16.00
C LYS A 188 -32.90 -35.72 14.48
N ALA A 189 -33.23 -34.54 13.97
CA ALA A 189 -33.10 -34.26 12.55
C ALA A 189 -31.61 -34.45 12.27
N ARG A 190 -31.26 -35.54 11.59
CA ARG A 190 -29.92 -35.72 11.07
C ARG A 190 -29.78 -34.65 9.99
N LEU A 191 -29.09 -33.58 10.33
CA LEU A 191 -28.60 -32.63 9.34
C LEU A 191 -27.50 -33.39 8.59
N GLU A 192 -27.89 -34.01 7.49
CA GLU A 192 -26.93 -34.60 6.57
C GLU A 192 -26.29 -33.45 5.79
N ALA A 193 -24.95 -33.43 5.74
CA ALA A 193 -24.23 -32.47 4.95
C ALA A 193 -24.60 -32.68 3.48
N VAL A 194 -25.31 -31.72 2.89
CA VAL A 194 -25.59 -31.71 1.46
C VAL A 194 -24.25 -31.54 0.74
N PRO A 195 -23.94 -32.35 -0.30
CA PRO A 195 -22.72 -32.18 -1.08
C PRO A 195 -22.57 -30.73 -1.53
N LEU A 196 -21.36 -30.17 -1.40
CA LEU A 196 -21.09 -28.76 -1.74
C LEU A 196 -21.55 -28.40 -3.16
N CYS A 197 -21.45 -29.35 -4.08
CA CYS A 197 -21.84 -29.21 -5.48
C CYS A 197 -23.36 -29.01 -5.67
N GLU A 198 -24.19 -29.50 -4.74
CA GLU A 198 -25.65 -29.32 -4.74
C GLU A 198 -26.09 -28.07 -3.98
N ALA A 199 -25.32 -27.67 -2.96
CA ALA A 199 -25.60 -26.49 -2.16
C ALA A 199 -25.18 -25.17 -2.83
N ALA A 200 -24.16 -25.19 -3.69
CA ALA A 200 -23.65 -24.01 -4.37
C ALA A 200 -24.51 -23.64 -5.59
N PRO A 201 -25.01 -22.39 -5.70
CA PRO A 201 -25.72 -21.95 -6.89
C PRO A 201 -24.79 -21.99 -8.13
N THR A 202 -25.33 -22.33 -9.29
CA THR A 202 -24.59 -22.27 -10.56
C THR A 202 -24.21 -20.83 -10.87
N GLN A 203 -22.94 -20.48 -10.69
CA GLN A 203 -22.38 -19.17 -11.02
C GLN A 203 -21.65 -19.22 -12.38
N PRO A 204 -21.46 -18.08 -13.05
CA PRO A 204 -20.61 -18.03 -14.24
C PRO A 204 -19.17 -18.38 -13.84
N CYS A 205 -18.62 -19.41 -14.48
CA CYS A 205 -17.24 -19.83 -14.24
C CYS A 205 -16.29 -18.82 -14.90
N SER A 206 -15.38 -18.24 -14.12
CA SER A 206 -14.42 -17.23 -14.60
C SER A 206 -13.56 -17.75 -15.76
N LEU A 207 -12.99 -18.95 -15.62
CA LEU A 207 -12.13 -19.55 -16.63
C LEU A 207 -12.87 -19.90 -17.92
N CYS A 208 -14.09 -20.45 -17.82
CA CYS A 208 -14.89 -20.75 -19.00
C CYS A 208 -15.47 -19.49 -19.65
N SER A 209 -15.74 -18.44 -18.87
CA SER A 209 -16.14 -17.13 -19.38
C SER A 209 -15.00 -16.46 -20.13
N GLU A 210 -13.77 -16.50 -19.62
CA GLU A 210 -12.60 -15.92 -20.28
C GLU A 210 -12.27 -16.64 -21.59
N GLU A 211 -12.28 -17.98 -21.61
CA GLU A 211 -12.06 -18.76 -22.84
C GLU A 211 -13.14 -18.46 -23.90
N TYR A 212 -14.39 -18.23 -23.46
CA TYR A 212 -15.46 -17.82 -24.34
C TYR A 212 -15.21 -16.42 -24.93
N MET A 213 -14.78 -15.46 -24.10
CA MET A 213 -14.49 -14.09 -24.54
C MET A 213 -13.26 -14.01 -25.45
N LEU A 214 -12.29 -14.91 -25.30
CA LEU A 214 -11.10 -15.00 -26.15
C LEU A 214 -11.38 -15.62 -27.53
N LYS A 215 -12.49 -16.34 -27.68
CA LYS A 215 -12.92 -16.92 -28.97
C LYS A 215 -13.65 -15.92 -29.87
N ASP A 216 -14.19 -14.85 -29.29
CA ASP A 216 -14.70 -13.74 -30.07
C ASP A 216 -13.48 -12.91 -30.54
N GLU A 217 -13.02 -13.16 -31.76
CA GLU A 217 -12.06 -12.30 -32.47
C GLU A 217 -12.52 -10.83 -32.37
N ALA A 218 -11.59 -9.88 -32.35
CA ALA A 218 -11.87 -8.46 -32.13
C ALA A 218 -12.84 -7.87 -33.19
N VAL A 219 -14.14 -8.07 -32.99
CA VAL A 219 -15.20 -7.47 -33.78
C VAL A 219 -15.43 -6.06 -33.24
N ALA A 220 -15.48 -5.08 -34.14
CA ALA A 220 -15.86 -3.71 -33.83
C ALA A 220 -17.13 -3.67 -32.95
N PRO A 221 -17.26 -2.68 -32.04
CA PRO A 221 -18.38 -2.63 -31.11
C PRO A 221 -19.72 -2.77 -31.85
N LEU A 222 -20.47 -3.82 -31.51
CA LEU A 222 -21.74 -4.14 -32.16
C LEU A 222 -22.70 -2.96 -32.04
N SER A 223 -23.41 -2.64 -33.13
CA SER A 223 -24.50 -1.67 -33.05
C SER A 223 -25.62 -2.19 -32.14
N SER A 224 -26.37 -1.29 -31.50
CA SER A 224 -27.45 -1.63 -30.55
C SER A 224 -28.42 -2.72 -31.08
N LYS A 225 -28.76 -2.68 -32.38
CA LYS A 225 -29.60 -3.68 -33.05
C LYS A 225 -28.93 -5.05 -33.19
N GLN A 226 -27.64 -5.08 -33.53
CA GLN A 226 -26.88 -6.34 -33.63
C GLN A 226 -26.68 -6.97 -32.25
N LEU A 227 -26.52 -6.13 -31.23
CA LEU A 227 -26.36 -6.54 -29.83
C LEU A 227 -27.64 -7.21 -29.30
N THR A 228 -28.83 -6.69 -29.66
CA THR A 228 -30.11 -7.31 -29.30
C THR A 228 -30.29 -8.67 -29.98
N THR A 229 -29.97 -8.78 -31.27
CA THR A 229 -30.04 -10.04 -32.01
C THR A 229 -29.07 -11.09 -31.46
N ARG A 230 -27.85 -10.67 -31.08
CA ARG A 230 -26.85 -11.57 -30.48
C ARG A 230 -27.27 -12.07 -29.10
N ILE A 231 -27.85 -11.20 -28.27
CA ILE A 231 -28.39 -11.60 -26.96
C ILE A 231 -29.53 -12.63 -27.12
N LEU A 232 -30.41 -12.45 -28.11
CA LEU A 232 -31.49 -13.39 -28.39
C LEU A 232 -30.96 -14.76 -28.84
N GLN A 233 -29.94 -14.79 -29.70
CA GLN A 233 -29.27 -16.03 -30.11
C GLN A 233 -28.60 -16.75 -28.93
N LEU A 234 -27.89 -16.02 -28.06
CA LEU A 234 -27.28 -16.60 -26.85
C LEU A 234 -28.33 -17.10 -25.85
N ARG A 235 -29.56 -16.56 -25.90
CA ARG A 235 -30.68 -17.03 -25.10
C ARG A 235 -31.28 -18.32 -25.62
N GLU A 236 -31.10 -18.67 -26.89
CA GLU A 236 -31.60 -19.92 -27.48
C GLU A 236 -30.57 -21.06 -27.41
N ASP A 237 -29.28 -20.73 -27.38
CA ASP A 237 -28.18 -21.71 -27.26
C ASP A 237 -27.98 -22.25 -25.82
N ASP A 238 -28.76 -23.26 -25.43
CA ASP A 238 -28.65 -23.91 -24.12
C ASP A 238 -27.30 -24.64 -23.89
N THR A 239 -26.62 -25.05 -24.96
CA THR A 239 -25.30 -25.69 -24.88
C THR A 239 -24.22 -24.72 -24.43
N SER A 240 -24.29 -23.46 -24.88
CA SER A 240 -23.39 -22.37 -24.49
C SER A 240 -23.63 -21.94 -23.04
N LYS A 241 -24.90 -21.91 -22.59
CA LYS A 241 -25.24 -21.61 -21.19
C LYS A 241 -24.71 -22.64 -20.21
N LYS A 242 -24.85 -23.94 -20.51
CA LYS A 242 -24.31 -25.02 -19.65
C LYS A 242 -22.78 -24.99 -19.57
N ARG A 243 -22.11 -24.51 -20.62
CA ARG A 243 -20.66 -24.30 -20.62
C ARG A 243 -20.20 -23.07 -19.84
N LEU A 244 -21.06 -22.08 -19.61
CA LEU A 244 -20.70 -20.85 -18.91
C LEU A 244 -21.17 -20.84 -17.46
N LEU A 245 -22.34 -21.41 -17.18
CA LEU A 245 -22.98 -21.47 -15.86
C LEU A 245 -22.88 -22.89 -15.31
N HIS A 246 -21.91 -23.12 -14.44
CA HIS A 246 -21.69 -24.38 -13.75
C HIS A 246 -20.94 -24.15 -12.44
N ASN A 247 -21.10 -25.06 -11.47
CA ASN A 247 -20.29 -25.05 -10.26
C ASN A 247 -18.85 -25.52 -10.60
N LEU A 248 -17.88 -25.29 -9.69
CA LEU A 248 -16.51 -25.78 -9.86
C LEU A 248 -16.43 -27.31 -10.05
N CYS A 249 -17.40 -28.05 -9.51
CA CYS A 249 -17.46 -29.51 -9.60
C CYS A 249 -17.74 -30.01 -11.04
N ASP A 250 -18.59 -29.29 -11.77
CA ASP A 250 -19.06 -29.61 -13.12
C ASP A 250 -18.23 -28.91 -14.20
N CYS A 251 -17.19 -28.18 -13.80
CA CYS A 251 -16.31 -27.49 -14.72
C CYS A 251 -15.48 -28.49 -15.55
N SER A 252 -15.48 -28.28 -16.88
CA SER A 252 -14.66 -29.08 -17.81
C SER A 252 -13.23 -28.55 -17.96
N HIS A 253 -12.92 -27.37 -17.42
CA HIS A 253 -11.61 -26.76 -17.53
C HIS A 253 -10.58 -27.50 -16.64
N PRO A 254 -9.43 -27.92 -17.19
CA PRO A 254 -8.46 -28.72 -16.47
C PRO A 254 -7.87 -28.01 -15.24
N GLU A 255 -7.73 -26.68 -15.27
CA GLU A 255 -7.23 -25.91 -14.13
C GLU A 255 -8.25 -25.79 -13.00
N SER A 256 -9.53 -25.60 -13.31
CA SER A 256 -10.60 -25.61 -12.29
C SER A 256 -10.68 -26.97 -11.58
N ARG A 257 -10.45 -28.07 -12.32
CA ARG A 257 -10.39 -29.43 -11.75
C ARG A 257 -9.13 -29.69 -10.92
N LYS A 258 -8.05 -28.94 -11.13
CA LYS A 258 -6.88 -28.97 -10.25
C LYS A 258 -7.19 -28.24 -8.96
N LEU A 259 -7.71 -27.01 -9.04
CA LEU A 259 -8.14 -26.23 -7.88
C LEU A 259 -9.13 -26.99 -7.00
N PHE A 260 -10.14 -27.62 -7.58
CA PHE A 260 -11.09 -28.43 -6.82
C PHE A 260 -10.43 -29.64 -6.13
N ARG A 261 -9.49 -30.32 -6.81
CA ARG A 261 -8.72 -31.40 -6.20
C ARG A 261 -7.82 -30.91 -5.08
N ASP A 262 -7.16 -29.77 -5.27
CA ASP A 262 -6.27 -29.18 -4.26
C ASP A 262 -7.08 -28.74 -3.03
N ILE A 263 -8.28 -28.19 -3.21
CA ILE A 263 -9.22 -27.85 -2.11
C ILE A 263 -9.71 -29.10 -1.37
N LEU A 264 -9.99 -30.20 -2.09
CA LEU A 264 -10.42 -31.46 -1.45
C LEU A 264 -9.28 -32.22 -0.78
N LEU A 265 -8.04 -32.08 -1.24
CA LEU A 265 -6.85 -32.73 -0.67
C LEU A 265 -6.21 -31.91 0.46
N SER A 266 -6.67 -30.67 0.66
CA SER A 266 -6.26 -29.80 1.77
C SER A 266 -7.27 -29.77 2.93
N GLN A 267 -8.31 -30.60 2.84
CA GLN A 267 -9.24 -30.95 3.94
C GLN A 267 -8.88 -32.33 4.48
#